data_AF-A0A349SFE3-F1
#
_entry.id   AF-A0A349SFE3-F1
#
_cell.length_a   1.000
_cell.length_b   1.000
_cell.length_c   1.000
_cell.angle_alpha   90.00
_cell.angle_beta   90.00
_cell.angle_gamma   90.00
#
_symmetry.space_group_name_H-M   'P 1'
#
loop_
_entity.id
_entity.type
_entity.pdbx_description
1 polymer ?
#
loop_
_entity_poly.entity_id
_entity_poly.type
_entity_poly.pdbx_seq_one_letter_code
_entity_poly.pdbx_strand_id
1 'polypeptide(L)'
;MTDSTPYTPPMVWQWEKESESRFANINRPVAGPTHDKELPVGKHPLQLYSLATPNGVKVTMLLEELLAIGKEGAEYDAWLINIGQGDQFGSGFV
;
A
#
# COMPACT_ATOMS: atom_id res chain seq x y z
N MET A 1 -31.14 2.79 31.21
CA MET A 1 -30.16 3.88 30.99
C MET A 1 -28.81 3.21 30.85
N THR A 2 -28.12 3.40 29.72
CA THR A 2 -26.74 2.92 29.55
C THR A 2 -25.81 3.96 30.18
N ASP A 3 -25.39 3.71 31.42
CA ASP A 3 -24.29 4.43 32.05
C ASP A 3 -23.02 4.14 31.25
N SER A 4 -22.67 5.04 30.35
CA SER A 4 -21.37 5.02 29.66
C SER A 4 -20.46 5.99 30.39
N THR A 5 -19.45 5.46 31.09
CA THR A 5 -18.33 6.28 31.57
C THR A 5 -17.64 6.93 30.37
N PRO A 6 -17.43 8.25 30.36
CA PRO A 6 -16.69 8.91 29.29
C PRO A 6 -15.29 8.31 29.13
N TYR A 7 -14.89 8.03 27.90
CA TYR A 7 -13.55 7.55 27.59
C TYR A 7 -12.50 8.60 27.99
N THR A 8 -11.50 8.19 28.76
CA THR A 8 -10.35 9.03 29.12
C THR A 8 -9.10 8.42 28.48
N PRO A 9 -8.46 9.09 27.51
CA PRO A 9 -7.24 8.60 26.89
C PRO A 9 -6.10 8.44 27.93
N PRO A 10 -5.20 7.45 27.76
CA PRO A 10 -4.04 7.33 28.64
C PRO A 10 -3.01 8.44 28.39
N MET A 11 -2.17 8.73 29.39
CA MET A 11 -1.07 9.70 29.26
C MET A 11 -0.06 9.32 28.17
N VAL A 12 0.17 8.01 28.00
CA VAL A 12 0.99 7.44 26.94
C VAL A 12 0.14 6.45 26.18
N TRP A 13 -0.02 6.69 24.88
CA TRP A 13 -0.76 5.79 24.01
C TRP A 13 -0.07 4.43 23.92
N GLN A 14 -0.87 3.35 23.99
CA GLN A 14 -0.41 1.98 23.81
C GLN A 14 -1.14 1.33 22.65
N TRP A 15 -0.45 0.48 21.90
CA TRP A 15 -1.06 -0.27 20.82
C TRP A 15 -1.74 -1.53 21.35
N GLU A 16 -3.03 -1.42 21.63
CA GLU A 16 -3.89 -2.55 22.01
C GLU A 16 -4.42 -3.21 20.73
N LYS A 17 -4.16 -4.51 20.55
CA LYS A 17 -4.42 -5.24 19.29
C LYS A 17 -5.90 -5.58 19.03
N GLU A 18 -6.82 -5.00 19.77
CA GLU A 18 -8.25 -5.26 19.61
C GLU A 18 -8.85 -4.27 18.59
N SER A 19 -8.83 -4.66 17.31
CA SER A 19 -9.51 -3.92 16.26
C SER A 19 -10.16 -4.88 15.28
N GLU A 20 -11.49 -4.77 15.12
CA GLU A 20 -12.26 -5.46 14.07
C GLU A 20 -12.12 -4.78 12.69
N SER A 21 -11.18 -3.85 12.54
CA SER A 21 -10.95 -3.17 11.26
C SER A 21 -10.47 -4.15 10.21
N ARG A 22 -10.97 -3.98 8.97
CA ARG A 22 -10.50 -4.72 7.78
C ARG A 22 -8.98 -4.67 7.59
N PHE A 23 -8.32 -3.64 8.13
CA PHE A 23 -6.88 -3.42 8.01
C PHE A 23 -6.11 -3.66 9.32
N ALA A 24 -6.74 -4.25 10.34
CA ALA A 24 -6.11 -4.51 11.63
C ALA A 24 -4.87 -5.42 11.52
N ASN A 25 -4.82 -6.28 10.51
CA ASN A 25 -3.68 -7.17 10.24
C ASN A 25 -2.46 -6.45 9.64
N ILE A 26 -2.63 -5.23 9.09
CA ILE A 26 -1.55 -4.48 8.41
C ILE A 26 -1.19 -3.17 9.10
N ASN A 27 -2.11 -2.54 9.82
CA ASN A 27 -1.86 -1.29 10.53
C ASN A 27 -1.01 -1.54 11.78
N ARG A 28 0.14 -0.87 11.88
CA ARG A 28 1.09 -1.01 12.99
C ARG A 28 1.71 0.34 13.36
N PRO A 29 2.14 0.54 14.61
CA PRO A 29 2.76 1.79 15.05
C PRO A 29 4.24 1.93 14.63
N VAL A 30 4.76 0.97 13.85
CA VAL A 30 6.15 0.93 13.39
C VAL A 30 6.20 0.67 11.89
N ALA A 31 7.21 1.22 11.23
CA ALA A 31 7.50 1.03 9.81
C ALA A 31 8.53 -0.10 9.59
N GLY A 32 8.87 -0.35 8.32
CA GLY A 32 9.92 -1.29 7.92
C GLY A 32 9.40 -2.62 7.36
N PRO A 33 10.30 -3.40 6.72
CA PRO A 33 9.94 -4.67 6.11
C PRO A 33 9.53 -5.70 7.17
N THR A 34 8.65 -6.63 6.79
CA THR A 34 8.22 -7.76 7.63
C THR A 34 8.67 -9.10 7.10
N HIS A 35 9.09 -9.16 5.84
CA HIS A 35 9.51 -10.38 5.18
C HIS A 35 10.44 -10.04 4.02
N ASP A 36 11.33 -10.98 3.72
CA ASP A 36 12.18 -10.89 2.54
C ASP A 36 11.36 -11.23 1.30
N LYS A 37 11.32 -10.31 0.34
CA LYS A 37 10.60 -10.48 -0.93
C LYS A 37 11.19 -9.56 -1.98
N GLU A 38 11.89 -10.14 -2.94
CA GLU A 38 12.35 -9.42 -4.12
C GLU A 38 11.16 -9.07 -5.02
N LEU A 39 11.27 -7.92 -5.68
CA LEU A 39 10.27 -7.47 -6.64
C LEU A 39 10.61 -7.97 -8.05
N PRO A 40 9.62 -8.46 -8.82
CA PRO A 40 9.84 -8.86 -10.20
C PRO A 40 10.15 -7.64 -11.08
N VAL A 41 11.10 -7.78 -12.00
CA VAL A 41 11.45 -6.73 -12.97
C VAL A 41 11.21 -7.26 -14.38
N GLY A 42 10.39 -6.55 -15.15
CA GLY A 42 10.06 -6.89 -16.52
C GLY A 42 10.98 -6.23 -17.54
N LYS A 43 10.50 -6.13 -18.79
CA LYS A 43 11.29 -5.65 -19.93
C LYS A 43 11.12 -4.15 -20.21
N HIS A 44 10.04 -3.54 -19.71
CA HIS A 44 9.68 -2.17 -20.02
C HIS A 44 10.50 -1.18 -19.17
N PRO A 45 10.73 0.06 -19.66
CA PRO A 45 11.60 1.02 -18.98
C PRO A 45 11.08 1.47 -17.61
N LEU A 46 9.77 1.39 -17.38
CA LEU A 46 9.14 1.72 -16.10
C LEU A 46 8.60 0.46 -15.42
N GLN A 47 8.90 0.30 -14.13
CA GLN A 47 8.39 -0.78 -13.29
C GLN A 47 7.43 -0.16 -12.27
N LEU A 48 6.13 -0.45 -12.41
CA LEU A 48 5.08 0.08 -11.55
C LEU A 48 4.60 -1.01 -10.58
N TYR A 49 4.89 -0.84 -9.29
CA TYR A 49 4.38 -1.70 -8.22
C TYR A 49 3.19 -1.02 -7.56
N SER A 50 1.98 -1.48 -7.83
CA SER A 50 0.76 -0.73 -7.51
C SER A 50 -0.45 -1.64 -7.24
N LEU A 51 -1.57 -1.02 -6.93
CA LEU A 51 -2.87 -1.66 -6.75
C LEU A 51 -3.93 -0.77 -7.38
N ALA A 52 -4.99 -1.35 -7.93
CA ALA A 52 -6.14 -0.66 -8.55
C ALA A 52 -7.01 0.11 -7.53
N THR A 53 -6.39 0.98 -6.75
CA THR A 53 -7.01 1.96 -5.85
C THR A 53 -7.16 3.30 -6.57
N PRO A 54 -7.92 4.26 -6.03
CA PRO A 54 -7.95 5.63 -6.55
C PRO A 54 -6.57 6.29 -6.66
N ASN A 55 -5.55 5.84 -5.91
CA ASN A 55 -4.19 6.32 -6.07
C ASN A 55 -3.43 5.62 -7.19
N GLY A 56 -3.58 4.29 -7.30
CA GLY A 56 -2.91 3.53 -8.36
C GLY A 56 -3.40 3.91 -9.76
N VAL A 57 -4.71 4.16 -9.92
CA VAL A 57 -5.29 4.57 -11.21
C VAL A 57 -4.75 5.90 -11.71
N LYS A 58 -4.30 6.81 -10.82
CA LYS A 58 -3.70 8.09 -11.24
C LYS A 58 -2.44 7.86 -12.08
N VAL A 59 -1.62 6.89 -11.67
CA VAL A 59 -0.35 6.61 -12.32
C VAL A 59 -0.57 5.82 -13.60
N THR A 60 -1.41 4.79 -13.58
CA THR A 60 -1.71 4.03 -14.80
C THR A 60 -2.39 4.91 -15.84
N MET A 61 -3.35 5.77 -15.45
CA MET A 61 -3.95 6.73 -16.39
C MET A 61 -2.90 7.67 -16.99
N LEU A 62 -1.99 8.24 -16.18
CA LEU A 62 -0.93 9.09 -16.71
C LEU A 62 -0.05 8.36 -17.74
N LEU A 63 0.33 7.12 -17.46
CA LEU A 63 1.16 6.32 -18.36
C LEU A 63 0.42 6.02 -19.68
N GLU A 64 -0.83 5.60 -19.60
CA GLU A 64 -1.67 5.38 -20.79
C GLU A 64 -1.88 6.66 -21.61
N GLU A 65 -2.12 7.80 -20.97
CA GLU A 65 -2.27 9.09 -21.66
C GLU A 65 -0.97 9.52 -22.36
N LEU A 66 0.20 9.25 -21.76
CA LEU A 66 1.50 9.49 -22.38
C LEU A 66 1.73 8.58 -23.59
N LEU A 67 1.37 7.29 -23.48
CA LEU A 67 1.43 6.33 -24.58
C LEU A 67 0.50 6.75 -25.73
N ALA A 68 -0.70 7.24 -25.42
CA ALA A 68 -1.66 7.71 -26.41
C ALA A 68 -1.14 8.89 -27.25
N ILE A 69 -0.25 9.72 -26.71
CA ILE A 69 0.43 10.80 -27.44
C ILE A 69 1.83 10.40 -27.99
N GLY A 70 2.12 9.10 -28.07
CA GLY A 70 3.32 8.55 -28.69
C GLY A 70 4.60 8.66 -27.86
N LYS A 71 4.51 8.83 -26.53
CA LYS A 71 5.68 8.83 -25.64
C LYS A 71 6.07 7.39 -25.28
N GLU A 72 6.78 6.71 -26.18
CA GLU A 72 7.20 5.32 -26.00
C GLU A 72 8.05 5.07 -24.73
N GLY A 73 8.71 6.10 -24.18
CA GLY A 73 9.39 6.00 -22.88
C GLY A 73 8.47 5.77 -21.68
N ALA A 74 7.14 5.84 -21.87
CA ALA A 74 6.13 5.56 -20.85
C ALA A 74 5.70 4.09 -20.79
N GLU A 75 6.23 3.23 -21.66
CA GLU A 75 6.04 1.78 -21.60
C GLU A 75 6.37 1.22 -20.21
N TYR A 76 5.51 0.37 -19.66
CA TYR A 76 5.61 -0.05 -18.25
C TYR A 76 5.15 -1.49 -17.99
N ASP A 77 5.80 -2.14 -17.03
CA ASP A 77 5.31 -3.37 -16.39
C ASP A 77 4.56 -3.01 -15.11
N ALA A 78 3.29 -3.43 -14.98
CA ALA A 78 2.47 -3.16 -13.81
C ALA A 78 2.33 -4.42 -12.92
N TRP A 79 3.03 -4.42 -11.79
CA TRP A 79 3.02 -5.49 -10.81
C TRP A 79 2.03 -5.20 -9.68
N LEU A 80 1.26 -6.22 -9.31
CA LEU A 80 0.28 -6.13 -8.24
C LEU A 80 0.97 -6.13 -6.86
N ILE A 81 0.63 -5.15 -6.03
CA ILE A 81 0.95 -5.09 -4.59
C ILE A 81 -0.35 -5.17 -3.80
N ASN A 82 -0.68 -6.34 -3.26
CA ASN A 82 -1.89 -6.53 -2.50
C ASN A 82 -1.74 -5.98 -1.06
N ILE A 83 -2.19 -4.74 -0.87
CA ILE A 83 -2.05 -4.07 0.43
C ILE A 83 -2.78 -4.79 1.57
N GLY A 84 -3.82 -5.57 1.28
CA GLY A 84 -4.57 -6.34 2.28
C GLY A 84 -3.81 -7.57 2.79
N GLN A 85 -2.80 -8.03 2.04
CA GLN A 85 -1.93 -9.15 2.40
C GLN A 85 -0.58 -8.69 2.95
N GLY A 86 -0.31 -7.38 3.00
CA GLY A 86 0.95 -6.86 3.54
C GLY A 86 2.11 -6.85 2.53
N ASP A 87 1.84 -7.00 1.23
CA ASP A 87 2.88 -6.97 0.18
C ASP A 87 3.71 -5.68 0.20
N GLN A 88 3.13 -4.57 0.65
CA GLN A 88 3.78 -3.27 0.82
C GLN A 88 4.85 -3.27 1.93
N PHE A 89 5.03 -4.37 2.65
CA PHE A 89 6.07 -4.53 3.68
C PHE A 89 7.12 -5.58 3.28
N GLY A 90 7.20 -5.99 2.02
CA GLY A 90 8.30 -6.83 1.52
C GLY A 90 9.59 -6.02 1.35
N SER A 91 10.74 -6.65 1.58
CA SER A 91 12.06 -5.98 1.52
C SER A 91 12.42 -5.37 0.15
N GLY A 92 11.84 -5.84 -0.94
CA GLY A 92 12.02 -5.23 -2.26
C GLY A 92 11.18 -3.96 -2.47
N PHE A 93 10.13 -3.75 -1.67
CA PHE A 93 9.22 -2.61 -1.77
C PHE A 93 9.55 -1.47 -0.78
N VAL A 94 10.22 -1.78 0.34
CA VAL A 94 10.59 -0.84 1.42
C VAL A 94 12.09 -0.65 1.49
#